data_AF-A0A931R6P8-F1
#
_entry.id   AF-A0A931R6P8-F1
#
_cell.length_a   1.000
_cell.length_b   1.000
_cell.length_c   1.000
_cell.angle_alpha   90.00
_cell.angle_beta   90.00
_cell.angle_gamma   90.00
#
_symmetry.space_group_name_H-M   'P 1'
#
loop_
_entity.id
_entity.type
_entity.pdbx_description
1 polymer ?
#
loop_
_entity_poly.entity_id
_entity_poly.type
_entity_poly.pdbx_seq_one_letter_code
_entity_poly.pdbx_strand_id
1 'polypeptide(L)' 'MFGLGIGELLLILVIVLVLFSRRLPDLGEGLGKSIKKFRKALSDPDEIDVTPKDEHDKKH' A
#
# COMPACT_ATOMS: atom_id res chain seq x y z
N MET A 1 -17.62 17.12 27.87
CA MET A 1 -18.35 16.48 26.76
C MET A 1 -17.78 16.98 25.44
N PHE A 2 -16.59 16.51 25.05
CA PHE A 2 -15.98 16.85 23.78
C PHE A 2 -15.20 15.63 23.30
N GLY A 3 -15.94 14.68 22.72
CA GLY A 3 -15.35 13.57 21.99
C GLY A 3 -15.57 13.86 20.52
N LEU A 4 -14.48 13.87 19.74
CA LEU A 4 -14.58 13.93 18.28
C LEU A 4 -15.44 12.77 17.82
N GLY A 5 -16.66 13.07 17.38
CA GLY A 5 -17.57 12.08 16.86
C GLY A 5 -17.06 11.50 15.55
N ILE A 6 -17.59 10.35 15.15
CA ILE A 6 -17.31 9.75 13.84
C ILE A 6 -17.56 10.75 12.69
N GLY A 7 -18.58 11.60 12.82
CA GLY A 7 -18.88 12.65 11.83
C GLY A 7 -17.79 13.71 11.71
N GLU A 8 -17.26 14.22 12.84
CA GLU A 8 -16.19 15.21 12.84
C GLU A 8 -14.87 14.60 12.34
N LEU A 9 -14.57 13.36 12.72
CA LEU A 9 -13.39 12.64 12.23
C LEU A 9 -13.45 12.42 10.72
N LEU A 10 -14.62 12.07 10.17
CA LEU A 10 -14.81 11.94 8.72
C LEU A 10 -14.67 13.28 8.00
N LEU A 11 -15.19 14.38 8.56
CA LEU A 11 -15.03 15.72 7.98
C LEU A 11 -13.55 16.11 7.91
N ILE A 12 -12.80 15.90 9.00
CA ILE A 12 -11.35 16.15 9.04
C ILE A 12 -10.61 15.26 8.04
N LEU A 13 -10.98 13.97 7.97
CA LEU A 13 -10.40 13.03 7.02
C LEU A 13 -10.58 13.54 5.58
N VAL A 14 -11.78 13.94 5.19
CA VAL A 14 -12.06 14.47 3.85
C VAL A 14 -11.20 15.69 3.54
N ILE A 15 -11.05 16.62 4.49
CA ILE A 15 -10.20 17.81 4.30
C ILE A 15 -8.74 17.40 4.06
N VAL A 16 -8.21 16.47 4.86
CA VAL A 16 -6.85 15.95 4.68
C VAL A 16 -6.70 15.25 3.34
N LEU A 17 -7.70 14.45 2.92
CA LEU A 17 -7.68 13.77 1.63
C LEU A 17 -7.65 14.75 0.46
N VAL A 18 -8.36 15.88 0.53
CA VAL A 18 -8.34 16.91 -0.53
C VAL A 18 -6.96 17.58 -0.62
N LEU A 19 -6.41 17.99 0.52
CA LEU A 19 -5.10 18.66 0.58
C LEU A 19 -3.95 17.75 0.13
N PHE A 20 -4.01 16.47 0.51
CA PHE A 20 -2.96 15.49 0.24
C PHE A 20 -3.34 14.48 -0.87
N SER A 21 -4.35 14.81 -1.67
CA SER A 21 -4.95 13.94 -2.72
C SER A 21 -3.92 13.30 -3.64
N ARG A 22 -2.86 14.03 -3.99
CA ARG A 22 -1.78 13.54 -4.86
C ARG A 22 -0.79 12.60 -4.18
N ARG A 23 -0.60 12.70 -2.86
CA ARG A 23 0.42 11.91 -2.15
C ARG A 23 -0.14 10.64 -1.51
N LEU A 24 -1.44 10.59 -1.27
CA LEU A 24 -2.09 9.42 -0.67
C LEU A 24 -2.03 8.16 -1.55
N PRO A 25 -2.23 8.23 -2.88
CA PRO A 25 -2.06 7.06 -3.76
C PRO A 25 -0.61 6.57 -3.78
N ASP A 26 0.37 7.46 -3.90
CA ASP A 26 1.80 7.12 -3.93
C ASP A 26 2.24 6.44 -2.62
N LEU A 27 1.82 7.00 -1.48
CA LEU A 27 2.07 6.41 -0.16
C LEU A 27 1.35 5.07 -0.01
N GLY A 28 0.10 4.98 -0.48
CA GLY A 28 -0.69 3.75 -0.46
C GLY A 28 -0.07 2.63 -1.31
N GLU A 29 0.50 2.95 -2.46
CA GLU A 29 1.17 1.98 -3.33
C GLU A 29 2.43 1.42 -2.66
N GLY A 30 3.26 2.27 -2.04
CA GLY A 30 4.46 1.86 -1.31
C GLY A 30 4.15 1.01 -0.07
N LEU A 31 3.19 1.45 0.74
CA LEU A 31 2.73 0.71 1.92
C LEU A 31 2.04 -0.60 1.51
N GLY A 32 1.19 -0.58 0.48
CA GLY A 32 0.48 -1.75 -0.03
C GLY A 32 1.42 -2.83 -0.54
N LYS A 33 2.46 -2.46 -1.29
CA LYS A 33 3.53 -3.40 -1.71
C LYS A 33 4.25 -4.02 -0.52
N SER A 34 4.57 -3.22 0.50
CA SER A 34 5.27 -3.68 1.70
C SER A 34 4.40 -4.61 2.55
N ILE A 35 3.14 -4.25 2.78
CA ILE A 35 2.16 -5.07 3.49
C ILE A 35 1.90 -6.38 2.73
N LYS A 36 1.81 -6.34 1.39
CA LYS A 36 1.64 -7.55 0.57
C LYS A 36 2.83 -8.50 0.71
N LYS A 37 4.07 -7.98 0.68
CA LYS A 37 5.28 -8.77 0.92
C LYS A 37 5.32 -9.34 2.34
N PHE A 38 4.94 -8.54 3.34
CA PHE A 38 4.87 -8.97 4.73
C PHE A 38 3.82 -10.07 4.94
N ARG A 39 2.62 -9.92 4.37
CA ARG A 39 1.58 -10.96 4.36
C ARG A 39 2.07 -12.25 3.69
N LYS A 40 2.73 -12.15 2.53
CA LYS A 40 3.28 -13.31 1.83
C LYS A 40 4.34 -14.04 2.68
N ALA A 41 5.27 -13.30 3.28
CA ALA A 41 6.30 -13.86 4.16
C ALA A 41 5.74 -14.53 5.43
N LEU A 42 4.57 -14.09 5.92
CA LEU A 42 3.91 -14.71 7.06
C LEU A 42 3.03 -15.91 6.69
N SER A 43 2.59 -16.00 5.43
CA SER A 43 1.68 -17.06 4.96
C SER A 43 2.39 -18.21 4.24
N ASP A 44 3.58 -17.99 3.69
CA ASP A 44 4.41 -19.02 3.06
C ASP A 44 5.63 -19.34 3.94
N PRO A 45 5.66 -20.50 4.61
CA PRO A 45 6.78 -20.87 5.48
C PRO A 45 8.13 -21.08 4.77
N ASP A 46 8.20 -21.37 3.46
CA ASP A 46 9.47 -21.85 2.85
C ASP A 46 9.61 -21.59 1.33
N GLU A 47 9.32 -20.39 0.83
CA GLU A 47 9.72 -20.05 -0.55
C GLU A 47 10.38 -18.68 -0.64
N ILE A 48 11.71 -18.69 -0.46
CA ILE A 48 12.58 -17.65 -1.03
C ILE A 48 12.61 -17.89 -2.55
N ASP A 49 11.65 -17.31 -3.26
CA ASP A 49 11.68 -17.26 -4.73
C ASP A 49 12.80 -16.32 -5.19
N VAL A 50 13.99 -16.90 -5.41
CA VAL A 50 15.20 -16.26 -5.98
C VAL A 50 15.18 -16.25 -7.50
N THR A 51 14.04 -16.42 -8.18
CA THR A 51 14.03 -16.42 -9.65
C THR A 51 14.33 -15.01 -10.19
N PRO A 52 15.48 -14.77 -10.84
CA PRO A 52 15.70 -13.53 -11.58
C PRO A 52 14.74 -13.56 -12.76
N LYS A 53 13.96 -12.49 -12.96
CA LYS A 53 13.24 -12.29 -14.22
C LYS A 53 14.24 -11.86 -15.27
N ASP A 54 15.03 -12.80 -15.76
CA ASP A 54 15.91 -12.60 -16.89
C ASP A 54 15.06 -12.53 -18.17
N GLU A 55 14.86 -11.30 -18.60
CA GLU A 55 15.03 -10.83 -19.98
C GLU A 55 15.37 -11.91 -21.02
N HIS A 56 14.34 -12.52 -21.62
CA HIS A 56 14.51 -13.20 -22.90
C HIS A 56 13.65 -12.50 -23.95
N ASP A 57 14.18 -11.37 -24.40
CA ASP A 57 14.10 -10.95 -25.79
C ASP A 57 14.62 -12.09 -26.67
N LYS A 58 13.72 -12.83 -27.32
CA LYS A 58 13.96 -13.43 -28.66
C LYS A 58 12.65 -13.44 -29.42
N LYS A 59 12.37 -12.32 -30.06
CA LYS A 59 11.62 -12.29 -31.31
C LYS A 59 12.65 -12.12 -32.44
N HIS A 60 12.58 -13.02 -33.42
CA HIS A 60 13.39 -13.16 -34.66
C HIS A 60 14.58 -14.12 -34.61
#